data_AF-Q8STU1-F1
#
_entry.id   AF-Q8STU1-F1
#
_cell.length_a   1.000
_cell.length_b   1.000
_cell.length_c   1.000
_cell.angle_alpha   90.00
_cell.angle_beta   90.00
_cell.angle_gamma   90.00
#
_symmetry.space_group_name_H-M   'P 1'
#
loop_
_entity.id
_entity.type
_entity.pdbx_description
1 polymer ?
#
loop_
_entity_poly.entity_id
_entity_poly.type
_entity_poly.pdbx_seq_one_letter_code
_entity_poly.pdbx_strand_id
1 'polypeptide(L)'
;MVRIKARYIVVKLRFEGNGSMPGREMLGSVIRSRVCTDYGIHVLSMVGSLVVVEYLPHNQVAVVRCDAPACKYVLFTIATIGEVSDLKCSMSVLWVSGILKRAMRRILRYVEKERVRK
;
A
#
# COMPACT_ATOMS: atom_id res chain seq x y z
N MET A 1 17.91 23.32 3.03
CA MET A 1 17.71 21.89 2.67
C MET A 1 16.23 21.54 2.80
N VAL A 2 15.52 21.40 1.69
CA VAL A 2 14.06 21.16 1.70
C VAL A 2 13.79 19.70 2.05
N ARG A 3 13.10 19.45 3.17
CA ARG A 3 12.76 18.09 3.61
C ARG A 3 11.63 17.54 2.75
N ILE A 4 11.90 16.48 1.97
CA ILE A 4 10.87 15.75 1.23
C ILE A 4 9.90 15.13 2.24
N LYS A 5 8.65 15.57 2.21
CA LYS A 5 7.60 15.06 3.11
C LYS A 5 7.09 13.73 2.54
N ALA A 6 7.21 12.65 3.32
CA ALA A 6 6.68 11.34 2.97
C ALA A 6 5.30 11.10 3.61
N ARG A 7 4.50 10.24 2.98
CA ARG A 7 3.24 9.70 3.50
C ARG A 7 3.33 8.18 3.55
N TYR A 8 2.74 7.63 4.60
CA TYR A 8 2.64 6.20 4.88
C TYR A 8 1.18 5.81 4.81
N ILE A 9 0.85 4.97 3.84
CA ILE A 9 -0.49 4.48 3.56
C ILE A 9 -0.55 3.05 4.08
N VAL A 10 -1.48 2.79 5.00
CA VAL A 10 -1.77 1.45 5.51
C VAL A 10 -2.89 0.87 4.66
N VAL A 11 -2.62 -0.28 4.05
CA VAL A 11 -3.52 -0.96 3.11
C VAL A 11 -3.85 -2.34 3.65
N LYS A 12 -5.14 -2.68 3.69
CA LYS A 12 -5.61 -4.05 3.86
C LYS A 12 -5.79 -4.66 2.49
N LEU A 13 -5.19 -5.80 2.27
CA LEU A 13 -5.33 -6.62 1.09
C LEU A 13 -6.34 -7.72 1.41
N ARG A 14 -7.19 -8.07 0.46
CA ARG A 14 -8.03 -9.26 0.51
C ARG A 14 -7.84 -9.98 -0.81
N PHE A 15 -7.28 -11.18 -0.76
CA PHE A 15 -7.09 -12.02 -1.95
C PHE A 15 -8.19 -13.07 -2.00
N GLU A 16 -8.79 -13.25 -3.17
CA GLU A 16 -9.71 -14.34 -3.46
C GLU A 16 -8.95 -15.45 -4.18
N GLY A 17 -8.75 -16.58 -3.50
CA GLY A 17 -8.10 -17.78 -4.07
C GLY A 17 -7.03 -18.40 -3.17
N ASN A 18 -6.67 -19.64 -3.49
CA ASN A 18 -5.63 -20.42 -2.78
C ASN A 18 -4.20 -20.19 -3.33
N GLY A 19 -3.98 -19.09 -4.05
CA GLY A 19 -2.68 -18.76 -4.62
C GLY A 19 -1.64 -18.37 -3.56
N SER A 20 -0.36 -18.48 -3.92
CA SER A 20 0.73 -17.97 -3.10
C SER A 20 0.59 -16.46 -2.93
N MET A 21 0.62 -15.97 -1.69
CA MET A 21 0.53 -14.54 -1.42
C MET A 21 1.69 -13.77 -2.08
N PRO A 22 1.41 -12.64 -2.76
CA PRO A 22 2.44 -11.89 -3.46
C PRO A 22 3.45 -11.32 -2.47
N GLY A 23 4.73 -11.34 -2.86
CA GLY A 23 5.82 -10.78 -2.06
C GLY A 23 5.75 -9.26 -1.95
N ARG A 24 6.49 -8.72 -0.98
CA ARG A 24 6.60 -7.27 -0.73
C ARG A 24 7.04 -6.48 -1.97
N GLU A 25 8.04 -6.99 -2.68
CA GLU A 25 8.61 -6.34 -3.86
C GLU A 25 7.63 -6.34 -5.03
N MET A 26 6.94 -7.46 -5.21
CA MET A 26 5.92 -7.64 -6.24
C MET A 26 4.76 -6.66 -6.05
N LEU A 27 4.26 -6.50 -4.82
CA LEU A 27 3.23 -5.50 -4.49
C LEU A 27 3.70 -4.08 -4.84
N GLY A 28 4.95 -3.74 -4.51
CA GLY A 28 5.52 -2.43 -4.86
C GLY A 28 5.59 -2.20 -6.36
N SER A 29 6.03 -3.20 -7.11
CA SER A 29 6.12 -3.16 -8.58
C SER A 29 4.74 -3.05 -9.23
N VAL A 30 3.74 -3.78 -8.73
CA VAL A 30 2.37 -3.71 -9.26
C VAL A 30 1.76 -2.34 -9.04
N ILE A 31 1.87 -1.77 -7.84
CA ILE A 31 1.37 -0.41 -7.58
C ILE A 31 2.08 0.59 -8.49
N ARG A 32 3.40 0.48 -8.64
CA ARG A 32 4.19 1.38 -9.50
C ARG A 32 3.78 1.27 -10.98
N SER A 33 3.65 0.05 -11.48
CA SER A 33 3.20 -0.24 -12.84
C SER A 33 1.81 0.35 -13.08
N ARG A 34 0.90 0.13 -12.13
CA ARG A 34 -0.48 0.62 -12.23
C ARG A 34 -0.57 2.15 -12.20
N VAL A 35 0.20 2.83 -11.34
CA VAL A 35 0.31 4.30 -11.38
C VAL A 35 0.76 4.78 -12.76
N CYS A 36 1.75 4.12 -13.35
CA CYS A 36 2.25 4.47 -14.69
C CYS A 36 1.17 4.28 -15.76
N THR A 37 0.42 3.18 -15.71
CA THR A 37 -0.67 2.91 -16.65
C THR A 37 -1.82 3.89 -16.51
N ASP A 38 -2.21 4.23 -15.27
CA ASP A 38 -3.39 5.08 -15.02
C ASP A 38 -3.09 6.58 -15.23
N TYR A 39 -1.85 7.04 -14.98
CA TYR A 39 -1.51 8.48 -14.98
C TYR A 39 -0.28 8.87 -15.82
N GLY A 40 0.42 7.90 -16.39
CA GLY A 40 1.62 8.12 -17.20
C GLY A 40 2.90 8.40 -16.42
N ILE A 41 3.98 8.64 -17.18
CA ILE A 41 5.36 8.78 -16.69
C ILE A 41 5.51 10.00 -15.77
N HIS A 42 4.81 11.10 -16.04
CA HIS A 42 4.91 12.32 -15.25
C HIS A 42 4.52 12.10 -13.78
N VAL A 43 3.41 11.40 -13.55
CA VAL A 43 2.96 11.08 -12.19
C VAL A 43 3.86 10.03 -11.54
N LEU A 44 4.32 9.04 -12.31
CA LEU A 44 5.30 8.08 -11.83
C LEU A 44 6.58 8.76 -11.30
N SER A 45 7.09 9.78 -12.01
CA SER A 45 8.24 10.57 -11.56
C SER A 45 7.95 11.37 -10.28
N MET A 46 6.72 11.89 -10.11
CA MET A 46 6.30 12.58 -8.88
C MET A 46 6.13 11.65 -7.68
N VAL A 47 5.75 10.39 -7.92
CA VAL A 47 5.61 9.37 -6.88
C VAL A 47 6.94 9.09 -6.16
N GLY A 48 8.05 9.27 -6.88
CA GLY A 48 9.39 9.25 -6.32
C GLY A 48 9.67 7.95 -5.57
N SER A 49 9.88 8.05 -4.25
CA SER A 49 10.29 6.94 -3.38
C SER A 49 9.16 5.98 -2.98
N LEU A 50 8.40 5.44 -3.95
CA LEU A 50 7.37 4.43 -3.66
C LEU A 50 8.00 3.09 -3.29
N VAL A 51 7.78 2.68 -2.04
CA VAL A 51 8.31 1.46 -1.44
C VAL A 51 7.27 0.88 -0.49
N VAL A 52 7.08 -0.44 -0.54
CA VAL A 52 6.35 -1.16 0.51
C VAL A 52 7.31 -1.32 1.69
N VAL A 53 7.08 -0.55 2.75
CA VAL A 53 7.93 -0.53 3.95
C VAL A 53 7.78 -1.83 4.71
N GLU A 54 6.54 -2.23 4.95
CA GLU A 54 6.18 -3.37 5.78
C GLU A 54 5.07 -4.16 5.10
N TYR A 55 5.12 -5.48 5.18
CA TYR A 55 4.05 -6.35 4.70
C TYR A 55 3.88 -7.54 5.64
N LEU A 56 2.68 -7.69 6.17
CA LEU A 56 2.27 -8.75 7.07
C LEU A 56 1.34 -9.70 6.29
N PRO A 57 1.86 -10.79 5.71
CA PRO A 57 1.05 -11.69 4.87
C PRO A 57 -0.07 -12.37 5.67
N HIS A 58 0.18 -12.84 6.89
CA HIS A 58 -0.84 -13.48 7.72
C HIS A 58 -2.07 -12.60 8.01
N ASN A 59 -1.85 -11.29 8.13
CA ASN A 59 -2.91 -10.32 8.37
C ASN A 59 -3.36 -9.63 7.08
N GLN A 60 -2.69 -9.88 5.96
CA GLN A 60 -2.90 -9.20 4.68
C GLN A 60 -2.86 -7.67 4.82
N VAL A 61 -1.90 -7.13 5.59
CA VAL A 61 -1.74 -5.68 5.79
C VAL A 61 -0.39 -5.23 5.27
N ALA A 62 -0.37 -4.15 4.49
CA ALA A 62 0.85 -3.54 3.96
C ALA A 62 0.95 -2.06 4.35
N VAL A 63 2.19 -1.57 4.45
CA VAL A 63 2.51 -0.15 4.57
C VAL A 63 3.25 0.30 3.33
N VAL A 64 2.63 1.20 2.58
CA VAL A 64 3.24 1.80 1.40
C VAL A 64 3.70 3.21 1.75
N ARG A 65 4.98 3.48 1.53
CA ARG A 65 5.53 4.83 1.57
C ARG A 65 5.42 5.45 0.18
N CYS A 66 5.04 6.71 0.13
CA CYS A 66 5.09 7.54 -1.07
C CYS A 66 5.41 8.99 -0.70
N ASP A 67 5.76 9.79 -1.70
CA ASP A 67 5.99 11.22 -1.48
C ASP A 67 4.64 11.96 -1.35
N ALA A 68 4.56 12.93 -0.45
CA ALA A 68 3.33 13.65 -0.13
C ALA A 68 2.56 14.25 -1.33
N PRO A 69 3.20 14.86 -2.34
CA PRO A 69 2.45 15.39 -3.49
C PRO A 69 1.76 14.31 -4.31
N ALA A 70 2.31 13.10 -4.33
CA ALA A 70 1.81 12.00 -5.14
C ALA A 70 0.87 11.05 -4.39
N CYS A 71 0.71 11.25 -3.07
CA CYS A 71 -0.12 10.41 -2.20
C CYS A 71 -1.54 10.23 -2.74
N LYS A 72 -2.15 11.28 -3.33
CA LYS A 72 -3.51 11.19 -3.90
C LYS A 72 -3.59 10.17 -5.04
N TYR A 73 -2.62 10.17 -5.96
CA TYR A 73 -2.59 9.27 -7.10
C TYR A 73 -2.40 7.81 -6.64
N VAL A 74 -1.50 7.61 -5.68
CA VAL A 74 -1.25 6.28 -5.09
C VAL A 74 -2.50 5.75 -4.38
N LEU A 75 -3.24 6.60 -3.66
CA LEU A 75 -4.50 6.20 -2.99
C LEU A 75 -5.56 5.74 -4.00
N PHE A 76 -5.77 6.50 -5.07
CA PHE A 76 -6.71 6.12 -6.13
C PHE A 76 -6.28 4.83 -6.81
N THR A 77 -4.99 4.71 -7.15
CA THR A 77 -4.45 3.50 -7.76
C THR A 77 -4.68 2.27 -6.88
N ILE A 78 -4.42 2.38 -5.57
CA ILE A 78 -4.67 1.28 -4.63
C ILE A 78 -6.15 0.90 -4.63
N ALA A 79 -7.06 1.87 -4.61
CA ALA A 79 -8.50 1.59 -4.60
C ALA A 79 -9.00 0.93 -5.91
N THR A 80 -8.32 1.15 -7.04
CA THR A 80 -8.69 0.60 -8.34
C THR A 80 -8.02 -0.73 -8.67
N ILE A 81 -7.03 -1.18 -7.90
CA ILE A 81 -6.40 -2.49 -8.12
C ILE A 81 -7.39 -3.59 -7.71
N GLY A 82 -7.90 -4.30 -8.72
CA GLY A 82 -8.78 -5.46 -8.58
C GLY A 82 -8.07 -6.81 -8.75
N GLU A 83 -6.82 -6.80 -9.18
CA GLU A 83 -6.08 -8.02 -9.53
C GLU A 83 -4.57 -7.80 -9.35
N VAL A 84 -3.92 -8.80 -8.75
CA VAL A 84 -2.46 -8.85 -8.58
C VAL A 84 -2.02 -10.24 -9.01
N SER A 85 -1.36 -10.33 -10.16
CA SER A 85 -0.73 -11.57 -10.65
C SER A 85 -1.73 -12.72 -10.73
N ASP A 86 -2.80 -12.47 -11.49
CA ASP A 86 -3.90 -13.40 -11.77
C ASP A 86 -4.72 -13.81 -10.53
N LEU A 87 -4.45 -13.19 -9.37
CA LEU A 87 -5.27 -13.30 -8.16
C LEU A 87 -6.16 -12.08 -8.05
N LYS A 88 -7.47 -12.32 -8.05
CA LYS A 88 -8.46 -11.29 -7.72
C LYS A 88 -8.18 -10.80 -6.32
N CYS A 89 -7.99 -9.49 -6.20
CA CYS A 89 -7.71 -8.86 -4.92
C CYS A 89 -8.47 -7.57 -4.77
N SER A 90 -8.94 -7.31 -3.55
CA SER A 90 -9.48 -6.01 -3.16
C SER A 90 -8.50 -5.36 -2.21
N MET A 91 -8.03 -4.16 -2.55
CA MET A 91 -7.21 -3.35 -1.64
C MET A 91 -8.06 -2.25 -1.01
N SER A 92 -7.99 -2.12 0.31
CA SER A 92 -8.69 -1.08 1.05
C SER A 92 -7.71 -0.26 1.87
N VAL A 93 -7.77 1.05 1.73
CA VAL A 93 -6.94 1.96 2.54
C VAL A 93 -7.54 2.06 3.93
N LEU A 94 -6.77 1.64 4.94
CA LEU A 94 -7.19 1.76 6.34
C LEU A 94 -6.85 3.15 6.90
N TRP A 95 -5.60 3.60 6.70
CA TRP A 95 -5.12 4.87 7.24
C TRP A 95 -4.03 5.50 6.38
N VAL A 96 -3.93 6.83 6.46
CA VAL A 96 -2.79 7.59 5.95
C VAL A 96 -2.13 8.35 7.11
N SER A 97 -0.80 8.36 7.15
CA SER A 97 -0.01 9.04 8.18
C SER A 97 1.19 9.74 7.57
N GLY A 98 1.64 10.85 8.16
CA GLY A 98 2.94 11.45 7.81
C GLY A 98 4.13 10.83 8.56
N ILE A 99 3.86 9.97 9.56
CA ILE A 99 4.88 9.42 10.47
C ILE A 99 4.77 7.89 10.49
N LEU A 100 5.88 7.20 10.20
CA LEU A 100 5.97 5.74 10.20
C LEU A 100 5.58 5.13 11.57
N LYS A 101 6.15 5.65 12.66
CA LYS A 101 5.85 5.20 14.04
C LYS A 101 4.36 5.27 14.38
N ARG A 102 3.60 6.19 13.77
CA ARG A 102 2.14 6.28 13.95
C ARG A 102 1.41 5.26 13.08
N ALA A 103 1.87 5.01 11.86
CA ALA A 103 1.31 3.98 10.98
C ALA A 103 1.50 2.58 11.59
N MET A 104 2.72 2.24 12.05
CA MET A 104 3.01 0.95 12.68
C MET A 104 2.20 0.72 13.96
N ARG A 105 2.10 1.73 14.84
CA ARG A 105 1.25 1.64 16.04
C ARG A 105 -0.22 1.38 15.71
N ARG A 106 -0.74 1.92 14.61
CA ARG A 106 -2.12 1.67 14.18
C ARG A 106 -2.29 0.23 13.66
N ILE A 107 -1.31 -0.31 12.97
CA ILE A 107 -1.32 -1.69 12.49
C ILE A 107 -1.34 -2.66 13.66
N LEU A 108 -0.47 -2.48 14.66
CA LEU A 108 -0.46 -3.34 15.85
C LEU A 108 -1.83 -3.35 16.54
N ARG A 109 -2.42 -2.17 16.77
CA ARG A 109 -3.78 -2.07 17.35
C ARG A 109 -4.86 -2.71 16.47
N TYR A 110 -4.71 -2.65 15.15
CA TYR A 110 -5.65 -3.28 14.22
C TYR A 110 -5.55 -4.80 14.28
N VAL A 111 -4.32 -5.33 14.28
CA VAL A 111 -4.03 -6.76 14.42
C VAL A 111 -4.54 -7.30 15.76
N GLU A 112 -4.32 -6.57 16.86
CA GLU A 112 -4.88 -6.91 18.17
C GLU A 112 -6.41 -6.98 18.15
N LYS A 113 -7.07 -6.00 17.52
CA LYS A 113 -8.54 -5.99 17.39
C LYS A 113 -9.07 -7.12 16.51
N GLU A 114 -8.37 -7.49 15.43
CA GLU A 114 -8.76 -8.64 14.60
C GLU A 114 -8.59 -9.96 15.35
N ARG A 115 -7.58 -10.08 16.22
CA ARG A 115 -7.36 -11.29 17.05
C ARG A 115 -8.47 -11.50 18.08
N VAL A 116 -9.03 -10.43 18.65
CA VAL A 116 -10.12 -10.52 19.65
C VAL A 116 -11.48 -10.81 18.99
N ARG A 117 -11.62 -10.59 17.67
CA ARG A 117 -12.87 -10.83 16.93
C ARG A 117 -12.98 -12.23 16.32
N LYS A 118 -11.91 -13.02 16.33
CA LYS A 118 -11.93 -14.43 15.95
C LYS A 118 -12.06 -15.28 17.21
#